data_AF-A0ABC9D2I1-F1
#
_entry.id   AF-A0ABC9D2I1-F1
#
_cell.length_a   1.000
_cell.length_b   1.000
_cell.length_c   1.000
_cell.angle_alpha   90.00
_cell.angle_beta   90.00
_cell.angle_gamma   90.00
#
_symmetry.space_group_name_H-M   'P 1'
#
loop_
_entity.id
_entity.type
_entity.pdbx_description
1 polymer ?
#
loop_
_entity_poly.entity_id
_entity_poly.type
_entity_poly.pdbx_seq_one_letter_code
_entity_poly.pdbx_strand_id
1 'polypeptide(L)'
;MAKSSSATATASATKKRRSRDGTLTLDEVKTLGCELLSSRAHLNHAPALLKLLSPSAPLDLALEALISLQSFFVPLIPSIPSSSAAATAGDADSDPELVFVAWLRQRFDELVAALIELSVSPHSDDAIRDVALDALMDFVKLGKDGKFQSAIYHKFLHAVVHSADSVDPLLELLGSKYFKYTDVCYFTYTSVDKIANSLSSKATDSGKDAVQNGSDGSENKCAIFIHNIYNLLAHVPVMDYQKESTFEMWSAVGLSSKGEKDSSKDSSTTYIKKKLKLKFTKAWLSFLKLPLPLDVYKEVLASIHQNVIPSMSNPAILCDFLTRSYDIGGVISVMALSGLFILMTQHGLEYPKFYEKLYALLTPAVFMAKHRSVFLQLLDTCLKSSYLPAYLAAAFAKRLSRLALSVPPAGALIIIALIHNLLRRHPSINFLVHWEVDENDANATVEASRPKQIGADPFNNDEADPAKSGAMRDSCGSSLWEIDTLRHHYSPAVSRFVASLEEDLTVRAKTTEMKITDFSSGSYATVFRDEVRRRIKQVPLAFYRTTPTSLFQGSDFPGWTFGYQSNSTVDTIVEVNETIEAVGASDSTPSKRLRVEALEGDSVISKY
;
A
#
# COMPACT_ATOMS: atom_id res chain seq x y z
N MET A 1 -25.00 -66.24 -56.97
CA MET A 1 -25.09 -65.06 -56.07
C MET A 1 -25.30 -65.55 -54.65
N ALA A 2 -24.59 -64.93 -53.72
CA ALA A 2 -24.00 -65.53 -52.53
C ALA A 2 -24.99 -66.03 -51.46
N LYS A 3 -24.70 -67.21 -50.91
CA LYS A 3 -25.25 -67.72 -49.65
C LYS A 3 -24.11 -67.95 -48.65
N SER A 4 -24.40 -67.53 -47.43
CA SER A 4 -23.58 -67.54 -46.22
C SER A 4 -23.36 -68.94 -45.64
N SER A 5 -22.17 -69.20 -45.12
CA SER A 5 -21.98 -70.06 -43.93
C SER A 5 -20.61 -69.85 -43.28
N SER A 6 -20.64 -69.52 -41.99
CA SER A 6 -19.80 -70.05 -40.90
C SER A 6 -18.26 -70.00 -40.99
N ALA A 7 -17.64 -69.24 -40.07
CA ALA A 7 -16.44 -69.71 -39.37
C ALA A 7 -16.27 -69.04 -37.99
N THR A 8 -16.10 -69.90 -36.99
CA THR A 8 -15.81 -69.71 -35.57
C THR A 8 -14.37 -69.19 -35.34
N ALA A 9 -14.16 -68.28 -34.39
CA ALA A 9 -12.85 -68.01 -33.76
C ALA A 9 -13.05 -67.25 -32.42
N THR A 10 -13.15 -67.96 -31.31
CA THR A 10 -12.10 -68.11 -30.26
C THR A 10 -11.78 -66.85 -29.47
N ALA A 11 -12.17 -66.91 -28.20
CA ALA A 11 -11.80 -66.02 -27.12
C ALA A 11 -10.28 -65.80 -27.02
N SER A 12 -9.86 -64.54 -26.84
CA SER A 12 -8.54 -64.23 -26.29
C SER A 12 -8.73 -63.43 -24.99
N ALA A 13 -8.45 -64.10 -23.88
CA ALA A 13 -8.35 -63.52 -22.56
C ALA A 13 -7.01 -62.79 -22.46
N THR A 14 -7.00 -61.46 -22.50
CA THR A 14 -5.84 -60.66 -22.14
C THR A 14 -5.84 -60.39 -20.63
N LYS A 15 -5.34 -61.38 -19.90
CA LYS A 15 -4.94 -61.27 -18.50
C LYS A 15 -3.70 -60.38 -18.43
N LYS A 16 -3.88 -59.05 -18.36
CA LYS A 16 -2.76 -58.11 -18.19
C LYS A 16 -2.23 -58.21 -16.75
N ARG A 17 -0.94 -58.55 -16.66
CA ARG A 17 -0.16 -58.73 -15.44
C ARG A 17 -0.28 -57.51 -14.52
N ARG A 18 -0.69 -57.75 -13.26
CA ARG A 18 -0.43 -56.83 -12.14
C ARG A 18 1.08 -56.59 -12.04
N SER A 19 1.52 -55.37 -12.32
CA SER A 19 2.84 -54.87 -11.98
C SER A 19 2.96 -54.78 -10.45
N ARG A 20 4.16 -55.02 -9.94
CA ARG A 20 4.45 -55.39 -8.55
C ARG A 20 4.94 -54.21 -7.70
N ASP A 21 4.54 -53.00 -8.07
CA ASP A 21 4.71 -51.79 -7.27
C ASP A 21 3.41 -50.99 -7.38
N GLY A 22 2.82 -50.62 -6.25
CA GLY A 22 1.42 -50.19 -6.11
C GLY A 22 1.03 -48.85 -6.75
N THR A 23 1.80 -48.33 -7.69
CA THR A 23 1.53 -47.10 -8.45
C THR A 23 0.75 -47.41 -9.72
N LEU A 24 -0.50 -46.94 -9.76
CA LEU A 24 -1.35 -46.95 -10.96
C LEU A 24 -0.66 -46.19 -12.10
N THR A 25 -0.69 -46.75 -13.30
CA THR A 25 -0.19 -46.07 -14.51
C THR A 25 -1.22 -45.07 -15.03
N LEU A 26 -0.79 -44.05 -15.79
CA LEU A 26 -1.69 -43.01 -16.35
C LEU A 26 -2.80 -43.62 -17.20
N ASP A 27 -2.48 -44.63 -18.01
CA ASP A 27 -3.47 -45.34 -18.83
C ASP A 27 -4.48 -46.10 -17.97
N GLU A 28 -4.06 -46.66 -16.84
CA GLU A 28 -4.98 -47.32 -15.90
C GLU A 28 -5.92 -46.30 -15.24
N VAL A 29 -5.44 -45.12 -14.86
CA VAL A 29 -6.29 -44.04 -14.33
C VAL A 29 -7.32 -43.58 -15.36
N LYS A 30 -6.93 -43.42 -16.63
CA LYS A 30 -7.86 -43.12 -17.73
C LYS A 30 -8.93 -44.17 -17.89
N THR A 31 -8.55 -45.45 -17.88
CA THR A 31 -9.53 -46.55 -17.99
C THR A 31 -10.51 -46.54 -16.82
N LEU A 32 -10.05 -46.29 -15.59
CA LEU A 32 -10.91 -46.18 -14.41
C LEU A 32 -11.88 -45.00 -14.52
N GLY A 33 -11.43 -43.87 -15.06
CA GLY A 33 -12.27 -42.69 -15.33
C GLY A 33 -13.35 -42.96 -16.38
N CYS A 34 -12.99 -43.57 -17.51
CA CYS A 34 -13.95 -43.94 -18.55
C CYS A 34 -14.98 -44.97 -18.06
N GLU A 35 -14.55 -45.98 -17.29
CA GLU A 35 -15.43 -46.97 -16.69
C GLU A 35 -16.41 -46.34 -15.70
N LEU A 36 -15.97 -45.37 -14.89
CA LEU A 36 -16.83 -44.63 -13.97
C LEU A 36 -17.95 -43.86 -14.69
N LEU A 37 -17.66 -43.28 -15.87
CA LEU A 37 -18.64 -42.55 -16.68
C LEU A 37 -19.63 -43.47 -17.40
N SER A 38 -19.24 -44.72 -17.68
CA SER A 38 -20.00 -45.66 -18.51
C SER A 38 -21.18 -46.33 -17.80
N SER A 39 -21.07 -46.63 -16.49
CA SER A 39 -22.11 -47.37 -15.77
C SER A 39 -22.07 -47.17 -14.26
N ARG A 40 -23.27 -47.17 -13.64
CA ARG A 40 -23.44 -47.21 -12.18
C ARG A 40 -22.83 -48.46 -11.52
N ALA A 41 -22.48 -49.49 -12.29
CA ALA A 41 -21.79 -50.66 -11.75
C ALA A 41 -20.34 -50.37 -11.29
N HIS A 42 -19.72 -49.29 -11.80
CA HIS A 42 -18.32 -48.96 -11.56
C HIS A 42 -18.11 -47.83 -10.54
N LEU A 43 -19.12 -47.53 -9.71
CA LEU A 43 -19.07 -46.47 -8.69
C LEU A 43 -17.92 -46.65 -7.67
N ASN A 44 -17.43 -47.88 -7.49
CA ASN A 44 -16.30 -48.19 -6.62
C ASN A 44 -14.96 -47.63 -7.12
N HIS A 45 -14.88 -47.16 -8.37
CA HIS A 45 -13.69 -46.49 -8.89
C HIS A 45 -13.57 -45.04 -8.41
N ALA A 46 -14.66 -44.38 -8.03
CA ALA A 46 -14.61 -42.99 -7.53
C ALA A 46 -13.76 -42.84 -6.24
N PRO A 47 -13.90 -43.68 -5.19
CA PRO A 47 -13.00 -43.65 -4.05
C PRO A 47 -11.52 -43.92 -4.39
N ALA A 48 -11.25 -44.76 -5.41
CA ALA A 48 -9.88 -45.05 -5.82
C ALA A 48 -9.23 -43.83 -6.51
N LEU A 49 -9.99 -43.13 -7.35
CA LEU A 49 -9.55 -41.88 -7.97
C LEU A 49 -9.41 -40.74 -6.94
N LEU A 50 -10.29 -40.66 -5.94
CA LEU A 50 -10.19 -39.65 -4.87
C LEU A 50 -8.89 -39.78 -4.06
N LYS A 51 -8.41 -41.01 -3.83
CA LYS A 51 -7.13 -41.22 -3.13
C LYS A 51 -5.92 -40.70 -3.91
N LEU A 52 -6.03 -40.53 -5.22
CA LEU A 52 -4.97 -39.95 -6.06
C LEU A 52 -4.93 -38.42 -5.99
N LEU A 53 -5.98 -37.78 -5.46
CA LEU A 53 -6.04 -36.33 -5.25
C LEU A 53 -5.38 -35.95 -3.91
N SER A 54 -4.06 -36.08 -3.85
CA SER A 54 -3.26 -35.64 -2.69
C SER A 54 -2.14 -34.70 -3.14
N PRO A 55 -1.68 -33.76 -2.30
CA PRO A 55 -0.62 -32.81 -2.66
C PRO A 55 0.72 -33.47 -3.03
N SER A 56 0.93 -34.73 -2.62
CA SER A 56 2.15 -35.50 -2.89
C SER A 56 2.02 -36.45 -4.09
N ALA A 57 0.86 -36.49 -4.75
CA ALA A 57 0.64 -37.38 -5.89
C ALA A 57 1.31 -36.85 -7.17
N PRO A 58 1.71 -37.73 -8.11
CA PRO A 58 2.24 -37.31 -9.40
C PRO A 58 1.22 -36.46 -10.17
N LEU A 59 1.68 -35.31 -10.70
CA LEU A 59 0.85 -34.32 -11.39
C LEU A 59 -0.06 -34.93 -12.47
N ASP A 60 0.50 -35.77 -13.34
CA ASP A 60 -0.23 -36.37 -14.46
C ASP A 60 -1.39 -37.27 -14.00
N LEU A 61 -1.17 -38.04 -12.93
CA LEU A 61 -2.19 -38.93 -12.37
C LEU A 61 -3.29 -38.15 -11.65
N ALA A 62 -2.90 -37.12 -10.90
CA ALA A 62 -3.82 -36.30 -10.14
C ALA A 62 -4.70 -35.42 -11.06
N LEU A 63 -4.15 -34.87 -12.15
CA LEU A 63 -4.91 -34.13 -13.16
C LEU A 63 -5.93 -35.03 -13.87
N GLU A 64 -5.54 -36.22 -14.32
CA GLU A 64 -6.45 -37.13 -15.00
C GLU A 64 -7.56 -37.64 -14.07
N ALA A 65 -7.21 -37.96 -12.81
CA ALA A 65 -8.17 -38.33 -11.78
C ALA A 65 -9.16 -37.18 -11.51
N LEU A 66 -8.67 -35.94 -11.46
CA LEU A 66 -9.50 -34.76 -11.23
C LEU A 66 -10.48 -34.53 -12.38
N ILE A 67 -10.02 -34.56 -13.64
CA ILE A 67 -10.86 -34.38 -14.82
C ILE A 67 -11.94 -35.47 -14.90
N SER A 68 -11.56 -36.72 -14.62
CA SER A 68 -12.48 -37.87 -14.60
C SER A 68 -13.54 -37.73 -13.50
N LEU A 69 -13.15 -37.29 -12.31
CA LEU A 69 -14.09 -37.06 -11.21
C LEU A 69 -14.99 -35.84 -11.47
N GLN A 70 -14.45 -34.75 -12.02
CA GLN A 70 -15.23 -33.56 -12.37
C GLN A 70 -16.29 -33.89 -13.43
N SER A 71 -15.92 -34.59 -14.50
CA SER A 71 -16.86 -35.01 -15.55
C SER A 71 -17.96 -35.94 -15.04
N PHE A 72 -17.67 -36.77 -14.03
CA PHE A 72 -18.67 -37.61 -13.36
C PHE A 72 -19.60 -36.79 -12.46
N PHE A 73 -19.07 -35.89 -11.63
CA PHE A 73 -19.87 -35.19 -10.64
C PHE A 73 -20.65 -34.01 -11.22
N VAL A 74 -20.12 -33.25 -12.20
CA VAL A 74 -20.76 -32.06 -12.79
C VAL A 74 -22.23 -32.29 -13.20
N PRO A 75 -22.57 -33.35 -13.96
CA PRO A 75 -23.96 -33.63 -14.33
C PRO A 75 -24.86 -34.02 -13.14
N LEU A 76 -24.26 -34.53 -12.07
CA LEU A 76 -24.96 -35.02 -10.88
C LEU A 76 -25.14 -33.96 -9.79
N ILE A 77 -24.46 -32.81 -9.86
CA ILE A 77 -24.57 -31.75 -8.84
C ILE A 77 -26.02 -31.30 -8.58
N PRO A 78 -26.88 -31.08 -9.60
CA PRO A 78 -28.26 -30.65 -9.36
C PRO A 78 -29.11 -31.66 -8.58
N SER A 79 -28.80 -32.96 -8.69
CA SER A 79 -29.54 -34.03 -8.01
C SER A 79 -29.01 -34.34 -6.61
N ILE A 80 -27.82 -33.84 -6.24
CA ILE A 80 -27.26 -34.01 -4.90
C ILE A 80 -28.00 -33.12 -3.88
N PRO A 81 -28.54 -33.67 -2.78
CA PRO A 81 -29.18 -32.88 -1.73
C PRO A 81 -28.22 -31.91 -1.04
N SER A 82 -28.78 -30.81 -0.54
CA SER A 82 -28.04 -29.95 0.39
C SER A 82 -27.74 -30.71 1.67
N SER A 83 -26.59 -30.45 2.31
CA SER A 83 -26.13 -31.15 3.54
C SER A 83 -27.18 -31.22 4.66
N SER A 84 -28.08 -30.25 4.76
CA SER A 84 -29.18 -30.24 5.74
C SER A 84 -30.33 -31.22 5.45
N ALA A 85 -30.53 -31.61 4.18
CA ALA A 85 -31.61 -32.51 3.77
C ALA A 85 -31.20 -33.99 3.84
N ALA A 86 -29.90 -34.29 3.85
CA ALA A 86 -29.38 -35.64 4.04
C ALA A 86 -29.40 -36.08 5.51
N ALA A 87 -29.25 -35.15 6.46
CA ALA A 87 -29.26 -35.44 7.89
C ALA A 87 -30.64 -35.92 8.42
N THR A 88 -31.72 -35.58 7.72
CA THR A 88 -33.10 -35.99 8.08
C THR A 88 -33.50 -37.36 7.53
N ALA A 89 -32.63 -38.02 6.76
CA ALA A 89 -32.90 -39.33 6.15
C ALA A 89 -32.38 -40.51 6.99
N GLY A 90 -31.90 -40.25 8.21
CA GLY A 90 -31.27 -41.25 9.08
C GLY A 90 -32.22 -42.21 9.81
N ASP A 91 -33.49 -42.32 9.40
CA ASP A 91 -34.41 -43.29 9.98
C ASP A 91 -34.37 -44.62 9.21
N ALA A 92 -34.35 -45.71 9.98
CA ALA A 92 -33.77 -47.00 9.65
C ALA A 92 -34.61 -47.93 8.73
N ASP A 93 -35.42 -47.37 7.82
CA ASP A 93 -36.21 -48.15 6.84
C ASP A 93 -36.13 -47.56 5.41
N SER A 94 -34.98 -46.99 5.08
CA SER A 94 -34.81 -46.09 3.92
C SER A 94 -34.64 -46.81 2.58
N ASP A 95 -35.42 -46.37 1.59
CA ASP A 95 -35.35 -46.69 0.16
C ASP A 95 -33.89 -46.74 -0.35
N PRO A 96 -33.44 -47.76 -1.12
CA PRO A 96 -32.07 -47.86 -1.65
C PRO A 96 -31.58 -46.61 -2.40
N GLU A 97 -32.48 -45.81 -2.97
CA GLU A 97 -32.14 -44.53 -3.57
C GLU A 97 -31.65 -43.49 -2.55
N LEU A 98 -32.19 -43.46 -1.33
CA LEU A 98 -31.76 -42.54 -0.27
C LEU A 98 -30.34 -42.87 0.22
N VAL A 99 -30.03 -44.16 0.35
CA VAL A 99 -28.69 -44.64 0.73
C VAL A 99 -27.67 -44.28 -0.35
N PHE A 100 -28.02 -44.47 -1.63
CA PHE A 100 -27.16 -44.09 -2.76
C PHE A 100 -26.90 -42.57 -2.78
N VAL A 101 -27.94 -41.76 -2.56
CA VAL A 101 -27.83 -40.30 -2.55
C VAL A 101 -26.96 -39.81 -1.38
N ALA A 102 -27.10 -40.41 -0.20
CA ALA A 102 -26.25 -40.12 0.95
C ALA A 102 -24.78 -40.47 0.69
N TRP A 103 -24.52 -41.64 0.09
CA TRP A 103 -23.17 -42.03 -0.33
C TRP A 103 -22.58 -41.07 -1.37
N LEU A 104 -23.37 -40.69 -2.39
CA LEU A 104 -22.93 -39.76 -3.43
C LEU A 104 -22.56 -38.40 -2.84
N ARG A 105 -23.34 -37.92 -1.87
CA ARG A 105 -23.04 -36.68 -1.13
C ARG A 105 -21.73 -36.78 -0.36
N GLN A 106 -21.49 -37.88 0.35
CA GLN A 106 -20.26 -38.09 1.10
C GLN A 106 -19.04 -38.06 0.18
N ARG A 107 -19.09 -38.77 -0.96
CA ARG A 107 -17.99 -38.77 -1.95
C ARG A 107 -17.76 -37.39 -2.57
N PHE A 108 -18.83 -36.64 -2.81
CA PHE A 108 -18.72 -35.26 -3.28
C PHE A 108 -18.09 -34.34 -2.21
N ASP A 109 -18.45 -34.49 -0.93
CA ASP A 109 -17.84 -33.73 0.16
C ASP A 109 -16.34 -34.07 0.32
N GLU A 110 -15.94 -35.33 0.12
CA GLU A 110 -14.54 -35.75 0.05
C GLU A 110 -13.79 -35.13 -1.15
N LEU A 111 -14.42 -35.09 -2.33
CA LEU A 111 -13.85 -34.43 -3.50
C LEU A 111 -13.61 -32.94 -3.25
N VAL A 112 -14.61 -32.24 -2.68
CA VAL A 112 -14.49 -30.82 -2.35
C VAL A 112 -13.39 -30.59 -1.32
N ALA A 113 -13.25 -31.45 -0.31
CA ALA A 113 -12.18 -31.35 0.66
C ALA A 113 -10.79 -31.54 0.03
N ALA A 114 -10.62 -32.57 -0.82
CA ALA A 114 -9.37 -32.81 -1.55
C ALA A 114 -9.01 -31.65 -2.48
N LEU A 115 -10.00 -31.08 -3.18
CA LEU A 115 -9.80 -29.90 -4.02
C LEU A 115 -9.34 -28.68 -3.23
N ILE A 116 -9.97 -28.41 -2.08
CA ILE A 116 -9.57 -27.29 -1.20
C ILE A 116 -8.13 -27.50 -0.71
N GLU A 117 -7.77 -28.73 -0.31
CA GLU A 117 -6.42 -29.08 0.11
C GLU A 117 -5.40 -28.87 -1.01
N LEU A 118 -5.69 -29.34 -2.23
CA LEU A 118 -4.84 -29.15 -3.40
C LEU A 118 -4.67 -27.66 -3.75
N SER A 119 -5.73 -26.85 -3.63
CA SER A 119 -5.68 -25.42 -3.93
C SER A 119 -4.87 -24.61 -2.91
N VAL A 120 -4.94 -24.98 -1.63
CA VAL A 120 -4.33 -24.21 -0.52
C VAL A 120 -2.92 -24.69 -0.18
N SER A 121 -2.60 -25.98 -0.43
CA SER A 121 -1.28 -26.53 -0.11
C SER A 121 -0.16 -25.89 -0.93
N PRO A 122 0.96 -25.48 -0.30
CA PRO A 122 2.11 -24.92 -1.02
C PRO A 122 2.89 -25.97 -1.81
N HIS A 123 2.72 -27.26 -1.48
CA HIS A 123 3.43 -28.37 -2.13
C HIS A 123 2.81 -28.79 -3.46
N SER A 124 1.59 -28.31 -3.75
CA SER A 124 0.91 -28.59 -5.01
C SER A 124 1.53 -27.78 -6.15
N ASP A 125 1.74 -28.41 -7.30
CA ASP A 125 2.14 -27.72 -8.53
C ASP A 125 1.13 -26.63 -8.95
N ASP A 126 1.62 -25.56 -9.59
CA ASP A 126 0.77 -24.45 -10.03
C ASP A 126 -0.31 -24.89 -11.02
N ALA A 127 -0.01 -25.86 -11.89
CA ALA A 127 -0.96 -26.38 -12.87
C ALA A 127 -2.14 -27.11 -12.21
N ILE A 128 -1.89 -27.94 -11.19
CA ILE A 128 -2.99 -28.62 -10.48
C ILE A 128 -3.77 -27.66 -9.61
N ARG A 129 -3.10 -26.64 -9.03
CA ARG A 129 -3.76 -25.58 -8.27
C ARG A 129 -4.76 -24.82 -9.15
N ASP A 130 -4.37 -24.53 -10.39
CA ASP A 130 -5.20 -23.83 -11.35
C ASP A 130 -6.45 -24.64 -11.73
N VAL A 131 -6.26 -25.90 -12.12
CA VAL A 131 -7.37 -26.78 -12.49
C VAL A 131 -8.27 -27.10 -11.29
N ALA A 132 -7.69 -27.25 -10.09
CA ALA A 132 -8.45 -27.45 -8.85
C ALA A 132 -9.32 -26.23 -8.51
N LEU A 133 -8.79 -25.01 -8.67
CA LEU A 133 -9.56 -23.79 -8.48
C LEU A 133 -10.70 -23.69 -9.50
N ASP A 134 -10.42 -23.96 -10.77
CA ASP A 134 -11.43 -23.94 -11.83
C ASP A 134 -12.55 -24.95 -11.55
N ALA A 135 -12.20 -26.18 -11.13
CA ALA A 135 -13.16 -27.21 -10.72
C ALA A 135 -14.00 -26.79 -9.50
N LEU A 136 -13.37 -26.19 -8.47
CA LEU A 136 -14.09 -25.66 -7.31
C LEU A 136 -15.08 -24.57 -7.72
N MET A 137 -14.67 -23.65 -8.58
CA MET A 137 -15.53 -22.53 -9.02
C MET A 137 -16.67 -22.99 -9.93
N ASP A 138 -16.47 -24.06 -10.72
CA ASP A 138 -17.55 -24.73 -11.45
C ASP A 138 -18.56 -25.39 -10.49
N PHE A 139 -18.10 -26.04 -9.43
CA PHE A 139 -19.00 -26.59 -8.40
C PHE A 139 -19.76 -25.49 -7.67
N VAL A 140 -19.13 -24.34 -7.42
CA VAL A 140 -19.78 -23.17 -6.84
C VAL A 140 -20.85 -22.59 -7.78
N LYS A 141 -20.64 -22.68 -9.10
CA LYS A 141 -21.59 -22.22 -10.13
C LYS A 141 -22.84 -23.11 -10.23
N LEU A 142 -22.67 -24.43 -10.12
CA LEU A 142 -23.67 -25.45 -10.43
C LEU A 142 -24.58 -25.84 -9.26
N GLY A 143 -24.79 -24.96 -8.28
CA GLY A 143 -25.71 -25.26 -7.17
C GLY A 143 -27.15 -25.48 -7.64
N LYS A 144 -28.00 -26.04 -6.77
CA LYS A 144 -29.41 -26.34 -7.07
C LYS A 144 -30.13 -25.15 -7.71
N ASP A 145 -30.79 -25.40 -8.84
CA ASP A 145 -31.45 -24.40 -9.70
C ASP A 145 -30.53 -23.33 -10.32
N GLY A 146 -29.21 -23.56 -10.40
CA GLY A 146 -28.24 -22.58 -10.90
C GLY A 146 -27.87 -21.49 -9.88
N LYS A 147 -28.13 -21.74 -8.59
CA LYS A 147 -27.77 -20.83 -7.49
C LYS A 147 -26.33 -21.00 -7.07
N PHE A 148 -25.70 -19.90 -6.67
CA PHE A 148 -24.35 -19.90 -6.12
C PHE A 148 -24.24 -20.74 -4.83
N GLN A 149 -23.35 -21.74 -4.83
CA GLN A 149 -23.18 -22.66 -3.70
C GLN A 149 -22.26 -22.07 -2.61
N SER A 150 -22.79 -21.08 -1.88
CA SER A 150 -22.05 -20.30 -0.89
C SER A 150 -21.38 -21.11 0.23
N ALA A 151 -21.88 -22.31 0.54
CA ALA A 151 -21.28 -23.17 1.57
C ALA A 151 -19.91 -23.74 1.15
N ILE A 152 -19.77 -24.16 -0.12
CA ILE A 152 -18.49 -24.67 -0.66
C ILE A 152 -17.49 -23.53 -0.72
N TYR A 153 -17.92 -22.39 -1.27
CA TYR A 153 -17.08 -21.20 -1.37
C TYR A 153 -16.63 -20.68 0.01
N HIS A 154 -17.51 -20.71 1.01
CA HIS A 154 -17.14 -20.37 2.39
C HIS A 154 -16.12 -21.33 2.99
N LYS A 155 -16.26 -22.65 2.78
CA LYS A 155 -15.26 -23.65 3.23
C LYS A 155 -13.91 -23.42 2.57
N PHE A 156 -13.89 -23.13 1.27
CA PHE A 156 -12.67 -22.78 0.54
C PHE A 156 -12.00 -21.54 1.14
N LEU A 157 -12.72 -20.41 1.25
CA LEU A 157 -12.17 -19.19 1.84
C LEU A 157 -11.73 -19.37 3.30
N HIS A 158 -12.43 -20.20 4.07
CA HIS A 158 -12.02 -20.55 5.42
C HIS A 158 -10.66 -21.27 5.42
N ALA A 159 -10.43 -22.20 4.51
CA ALA A 159 -9.14 -22.89 4.37
C ALA A 159 -8.03 -21.94 3.91
N VAL A 160 -8.32 -21.03 2.97
CA VAL A 160 -7.37 -19.98 2.53
C VAL A 160 -6.93 -19.12 3.72
N VAL A 161 -7.88 -18.63 4.53
CA VAL A 161 -7.56 -17.78 5.69
C VAL A 161 -6.75 -18.53 6.74
N HIS A 162 -7.04 -19.81 6.98
CA HIS A 162 -6.36 -20.62 8.00
C HIS A 162 -5.08 -21.30 7.51
N SER A 163 -4.65 -21.03 6.28
CA SER A 163 -3.37 -21.51 5.77
C SER A 163 -2.21 -20.87 6.53
N ALA A 164 -1.14 -21.64 6.73
CA ALA A 164 0.07 -21.15 7.38
C ALA A 164 1.04 -20.49 6.40
N ASP A 165 0.88 -20.77 5.11
CA ASP A 165 1.78 -20.35 4.03
C ASP A 165 1.22 -19.15 3.26
N SER A 166 2.06 -18.53 2.42
CA SER A 166 1.66 -17.38 1.61
C SER A 166 0.56 -17.75 0.61
N VAL A 167 -0.60 -17.08 0.71
CA VAL A 167 -1.75 -17.29 -0.18
C VAL A 167 -1.73 -16.42 -1.44
N ASP A 168 -0.75 -15.54 -1.59
CA ASP A 168 -0.72 -14.54 -2.65
C ASP A 168 -0.86 -15.12 -4.07
N PRO A 169 -0.18 -16.22 -4.46
CA PRO A 169 -0.35 -16.80 -5.80
C PRO A 169 -1.77 -17.28 -6.07
N LEU A 170 -2.42 -17.86 -5.06
CA LEU A 170 -3.82 -18.32 -5.14
C LEU A 170 -4.77 -17.12 -5.22
N LEU A 171 -4.50 -16.06 -4.47
CA LEU A 171 -5.31 -14.83 -4.49
C LEU A 171 -5.16 -14.07 -5.80
N GLU A 172 -3.96 -14.03 -6.41
CA GLU A 172 -3.74 -13.47 -7.75
C GLU A 172 -4.52 -14.24 -8.81
N LEU A 173 -4.51 -15.58 -8.73
CA LEU A 173 -5.28 -16.43 -9.63
C LEU A 173 -6.79 -16.23 -9.46
N LEU A 174 -7.28 -16.24 -8.22
CA LEU A 174 -8.68 -15.98 -7.89
C LEU A 174 -9.12 -14.57 -8.34
N GLY A 175 -8.25 -13.56 -8.13
CA GLY A 175 -8.50 -12.18 -8.50
C GLY A 175 -8.57 -11.97 -10.00
N SER A 176 -7.61 -12.49 -10.75
CA SER A 176 -7.53 -12.36 -12.21
C SER A 176 -8.68 -13.08 -12.93
N LYS A 177 -9.06 -14.29 -12.47
CA LYS A 177 -10.09 -15.10 -13.13
C LYS A 177 -11.52 -14.76 -12.67
N TYR A 178 -11.75 -14.56 -11.37
CA TYR A 178 -13.09 -14.63 -10.78
C TYR A 178 -13.58 -13.35 -10.09
N PHE A 179 -12.70 -12.48 -9.57
CA PHE A 179 -13.16 -11.22 -8.92
C PHE A 179 -13.75 -10.18 -9.89
N LYS A 180 -13.73 -10.45 -11.20
CA LYS A 180 -14.54 -9.72 -12.18
C LYS A 180 -16.05 -9.93 -12.00
N TYR A 181 -16.47 -11.04 -11.36
CA TYR A 181 -17.87 -11.38 -11.15
C TYR A 181 -18.43 -10.81 -9.84
N THR A 182 -19.60 -10.20 -9.92
CA THR A 182 -20.20 -9.42 -8.82
C THR A 182 -20.72 -10.31 -7.68
N ASP A 183 -21.29 -11.45 -8.03
CA ASP A 183 -21.79 -12.44 -7.08
C ASP A 183 -20.64 -13.11 -6.33
N VAL A 184 -19.53 -13.43 -6.99
CA VAL A 184 -18.30 -13.91 -6.35
C VAL A 184 -17.85 -12.91 -5.29
N CYS A 185 -17.66 -11.63 -5.64
CA CYS A 185 -17.29 -10.58 -4.69
C CYS A 185 -18.28 -10.46 -3.52
N TYR A 186 -19.58 -10.51 -3.79
CA TYR A 186 -20.63 -10.47 -2.76
C TYR A 186 -20.53 -11.62 -1.75
N PHE A 187 -20.30 -12.84 -2.24
CA PHE A 187 -20.14 -14.02 -1.39
C PHE A 187 -18.76 -14.08 -0.71
N THR A 188 -17.73 -13.46 -1.28
CA THR A 188 -16.43 -13.24 -0.63
C THR A 188 -16.63 -12.38 0.60
N TYR A 189 -17.23 -11.20 0.48
CA TYR A 189 -17.51 -10.33 1.63
C TYR A 189 -18.37 -11.01 2.69
N THR A 190 -19.39 -11.76 2.27
CA THR A 190 -20.26 -12.50 3.19
C THR A 190 -19.51 -13.59 3.94
N SER A 191 -18.54 -14.24 3.29
CA SER A 191 -17.72 -15.28 3.92
C SER A 191 -16.68 -14.68 4.86
N VAL A 192 -16.02 -13.60 4.46
CA VAL A 192 -15.06 -12.86 5.30
C VAL A 192 -15.73 -12.35 6.57
N ASP A 193 -16.93 -11.76 6.47
CA ASP A 193 -17.71 -11.31 7.62
C ASP A 193 -17.95 -12.45 8.65
N LYS A 194 -18.32 -13.64 8.17
CA LYS A 194 -18.51 -14.82 9.02
C LYS A 194 -17.20 -15.30 9.64
N ILE A 195 -16.12 -15.38 8.86
CA ILE A 195 -14.81 -15.85 9.31
C ILE A 195 -14.27 -14.88 10.38
N ALA A 196 -14.27 -13.58 10.12
CA ALA A 196 -13.78 -12.57 11.05
C ALA A 196 -14.56 -12.57 12.38
N ASN A 197 -15.89 -12.65 12.35
CA ASN A 197 -16.68 -12.75 13.58
C ASN A 197 -16.40 -14.06 14.36
N SER A 198 -16.15 -15.18 13.66
CA SER A 198 -15.79 -16.44 14.31
C SER A 198 -14.41 -16.43 14.97
N LEU A 199 -13.46 -15.66 14.42
CA LEU A 199 -12.16 -15.43 15.04
C LEU A 199 -12.31 -14.53 16.27
N SER A 200 -13.11 -13.46 16.15
CA SER A 200 -13.37 -12.56 17.28
C SER A 200 -14.03 -13.27 18.46
N SER A 201 -15.01 -14.16 18.22
CA SER A 201 -15.66 -14.90 19.31
C SER A 201 -14.71 -15.84 20.04
N LYS A 202 -13.84 -16.53 19.29
CA LYS A 202 -12.80 -17.41 19.86
C LYS A 202 -11.79 -16.64 20.71
N ALA A 203 -11.45 -15.41 20.32
CA ALA A 203 -10.54 -14.55 21.09
C ALA A 203 -11.17 -14.04 22.40
N THR A 204 -12.49 -13.81 22.44
CA THR A 204 -13.19 -13.41 23.67
C THR A 204 -13.40 -14.56 24.66
N ASP A 205 -13.59 -15.80 24.17
CA ASP A 205 -13.79 -16.96 25.04
C ASP A 205 -12.46 -17.45 25.65
N SER A 206 -11.34 -17.35 24.93
CA SER A 206 -10.01 -17.71 25.47
C SER A 206 -9.49 -16.71 26.52
N GLY A 207 -10.03 -15.49 26.58
CA GLY A 207 -9.67 -14.47 27.57
C GLY A 207 -10.02 -14.81 29.02
N LYS A 208 -10.82 -15.87 29.27
CA LYS A 208 -11.09 -16.36 30.63
C LYS A 208 -10.17 -17.51 31.08
N ASP A 209 -9.50 -18.19 30.16
CA ASP A 209 -8.68 -19.38 30.46
C ASP A 209 -7.16 -19.16 30.27
N ALA A 210 -6.74 -17.99 29.76
CA ALA A 210 -5.35 -17.68 29.41
C ALA A 210 -4.44 -17.25 30.59
N VAL A 211 -4.63 -17.80 31.79
CA VAL A 211 -3.69 -17.58 32.93
C VAL A 211 -2.62 -18.67 33.04
N GLN A 212 -2.76 -19.79 32.32
CA GLN A 212 -1.78 -20.88 32.39
C GLN A 212 -1.60 -21.54 31.02
N ASN A 213 -0.66 -21.04 30.21
CA ASN A 213 0.25 -21.78 29.30
C ASN A 213 0.76 -20.86 28.18
N GLY A 214 2.06 -21.00 27.83
CA GLY A 214 2.82 -20.07 26.98
C GLY A 214 2.16 -19.69 25.64
N SER A 215 1.93 -18.38 25.45
CA SER A 215 1.06 -17.75 24.45
C SER A 215 1.68 -17.52 23.05
N ASP A 216 2.99 -17.74 22.88
CA ASP A 216 3.72 -17.20 21.72
C ASP A 216 3.32 -17.85 20.37
N GLY A 217 2.86 -19.11 20.38
CA GLY A 217 2.43 -19.82 19.17
C GLY A 217 1.01 -19.51 18.70
N SER A 218 0.11 -19.09 19.61
CA SER A 218 -1.29 -18.81 19.28
C SER A 218 -1.47 -17.40 18.72
N GLU A 219 -0.76 -16.43 19.30
CA GLU A 219 -0.79 -15.04 18.85
C GLU A 219 -0.25 -14.90 17.43
N ASN A 220 0.84 -15.59 17.12
CA ASN A 220 1.43 -15.60 15.78
C ASN A 220 0.48 -16.20 14.71
N LYS A 221 -0.26 -17.27 15.04
CA LYS A 221 -1.26 -17.84 14.13
C LYS A 221 -2.43 -16.90 13.89
N CYS A 222 -2.94 -16.25 14.94
CA CYS A 222 -3.97 -15.23 14.80
C CYS A 222 -3.51 -14.07 13.92
N ALA A 223 -2.26 -13.62 14.06
CA ALA A 223 -1.68 -12.59 13.21
C ALA A 223 -1.63 -13.04 11.73
N ILE A 224 -1.18 -14.26 11.43
CA ILE A 224 -1.16 -14.81 10.06
C ILE A 224 -2.57 -14.83 9.45
N PHE A 225 -3.58 -15.27 10.21
CA PHE A 225 -4.96 -15.28 9.72
C PHE A 225 -5.49 -13.88 9.41
N ILE A 226 -5.11 -12.87 10.22
CA ILE A 226 -5.49 -11.47 9.97
C ILE A 226 -4.81 -10.95 8.69
N HIS A 227 -3.54 -11.29 8.45
CA HIS A 227 -2.85 -10.97 7.20
C HIS A 227 -3.55 -11.58 5.99
N ASN A 228 -3.91 -12.87 6.06
CA ASN A 228 -4.60 -13.55 4.98
C ASN A 228 -5.98 -12.93 4.69
N ILE A 229 -6.73 -12.52 5.72
CA ILE A 229 -8.00 -11.79 5.54
C ILE A 229 -7.77 -10.44 4.86
N TYR A 230 -6.73 -9.70 5.28
CA TYR A 230 -6.39 -8.43 4.68
C TYR A 230 -5.99 -8.59 3.20
N ASN A 231 -5.09 -9.52 2.87
CA ASN A 231 -4.69 -9.80 1.49
C ASN A 231 -5.91 -10.18 0.64
N LEU A 232 -6.80 -11.03 1.15
CA LEU A 232 -8.03 -11.38 0.46
C LEU A 232 -8.89 -10.14 0.16
N LEU A 233 -9.05 -9.23 1.12
CA LEU A 233 -9.80 -7.97 0.93
C LEU A 233 -9.10 -6.99 -0.02
N ALA A 234 -7.77 -6.92 0.03
CA ALA A 234 -6.96 -6.03 -0.79
C ALA A 234 -6.94 -6.44 -2.27
N HIS A 235 -6.99 -7.75 -2.56
CA HIS A 235 -7.06 -8.27 -3.92
C HIS A 235 -8.46 -8.14 -4.56
N VAL A 236 -9.52 -7.90 -3.79
CA VAL A 236 -10.84 -7.62 -4.39
C VAL A 236 -10.77 -6.25 -5.07
N PRO A 237 -11.07 -6.15 -6.38
CA PRO A 237 -10.96 -4.90 -7.10
C PRO A 237 -11.87 -3.84 -6.48
N VAL A 238 -11.33 -2.63 -6.34
CA VAL A 238 -12.12 -1.46 -5.96
C VAL A 238 -13.09 -1.20 -7.10
N MET A 239 -14.35 -1.53 -6.87
CA MET A 239 -15.39 -1.36 -7.86
C MET A 239 -15.66 0.14 -8.02
N ASP A 240 -15.28 0.70 -9.17
CA ASP A 240 -15.59 2.08 -9.52
C ASP A 240 -17.10 2.20 -9.83
N TYR A 241 -17.89 2.49 -8.80
CA TYR A 241 -19.34 2.58 -8.90
C TYR A 241 -19.84 3.72 -9.81
N GLN A 242 -18.94 4.63 -10.23
CA GLN A 242 -19.22 5.77 -11.13
C GLN A 242 -19.20 5.37 -12.61
N LYS A 243 -18.41 4.38 -13.00
CA LYS A 243 -18.45 3.84 -14.36
C LYS A 243 -19.64 2.90 -14.48
N GLU A 244 -20.38 3.00 -15.59
CA GLU A 244 -21.48 2.09 -15.93
C GLU A 244 -20.91 0.68 -16.19
N SER A 245 -20.53 -0.03 -15.14
CA SER A 245 -20.10 -1.42 -15.23
C SER A 245 -21.35 -2.28 -15.36
N THR A 246 -21.50 -2.93 -16.51
CA THR A 246 -22.36 -4.12 -16.63
C THR A 246 -21.89 -5.14 -15.59
N PHE A 247 -22.71 -5.37 -14.56
CA PHE A 247 -22.39 -6.35 -13.54
C PHE A 247 -22.46 -7.75 -14.13
N GLU A 248 -21.31 -8.34 -14.42
CA GLU A 248 -21.23 -9.76 -14.78
C GLU A 248 -21.44 -10.63 -13.55
N MET A 249 -22.19 -11.71 -13.72
CA MET A 249 -22.50 -12.69 -12.68
C MET A 249 -21.95 -14.05 -13.11
N TRP A 250 -21.35 -14.77 -12.17
CA TRP A 250 -20.84 -16.11 -12.40
C TRP A 250 -21.97 -17.15 -12.43
N SER A 251 -22.93 -17.04 -11.51
CA SER A 251 -24.09 -17.92 -11.39
C SER A 251 -25.26 -17.49 -12.29
N ALA A 252 -26.02 -18.46 -12.80
CA ALA A 252 -27.12 -18.22 -13.74
C ALA A 252 -28.31 -17.46 -13.11
N VAL A 253 -28.55 -17.64 -11.81
CA VAL A 253 -29.64 -16.96 -11.07
C VAL A 253 -29.20 -15.58 -10.55
N GLY A 254 -27.90 -15.38 -10.36
CA GLY A 254 -27.37 -14.11 -9.89
C GLY A 254 -27.82 -13.71 -8.48
N LEU A 255 -27.72 -12.42 -8.17
CA LEU A 255 -28.15 -11.83 -6.88
C LEU A 255 -29.63 -11.39 -6.85
N SER A 256 -30.38 -11.64 -7.93
CA SER A 256 -31.78 -11.25 -8.06
C SER A 256 -32.69 -12.24 -7.34
N SER A 257 -33.60 -11.75 -6.49
CA SER A 257 -34.60 -12.59 -5.84
C SER A 257 -35.58 -13.12 -6.87
N LYS A 258 -35.99 -14.39 -6.71
CA LYS A 258 -37.14 -14.97 -7.43
C LYS A 258 -38.33 -13.99 -7.36
N GLY A 259 -38.77 -13.46 -8.50
CA GLY A 259 -40.11 -12.87 -8.61
C GLY A 259 -40.25 -11.42 -9.07
N GLU A 260 -39.27 -10.78 -9.71
CA GLU A 260 -39.52 -9.49 -10.39
C GLU A 260 -39.19 -9.61 -11.88
N LYS A 261 -40.18 -10.09 -12.65
CA LYS A 261 -40.31 -9.67 -14.05
C LYS A 261 -40.91 -8.26 -13.98
N ASP A 262 -40.27 -7.30 -14.63
CA ASP A 262 -40.69 -5.90 -14.79
C ASP A 262 -40.18 -4.91 -13.73
N SER A 263 -38.85 -4.77 -13.62
CA SER A 263 -38.25 -3.48 -13.24
C SER A 263 -37.14 -3.11 -14.22
N SER A 264 -37.01 -1.82 -14.54
CA SER A 264 -35.99 -1.31 -15.47
C SER A 264 -34.59 -1.77 -15.05
N LYS A 265 -33.72 -2.06 -16.02
CA LYS A 265 -32.33 -2.52 -15.77
C LYS A 265 -31.57 -1.62 -14.78
N ASP A 266 -31.91 -0.33 -14.72
CA ASP A 266 -31.29 0.66 -13.82
C ASP A 266 -31.69 0.47 -12.34
N SER A 267 -32.90 -0.01 -12.08
CA SER A 267 -33.39 -0.31 -10.72
C SER A 267 -32.66 -1.51 -10.12
N SER A 268 -32.51 -2.59 -10.90
CA SER A 268 -31.85 -3.82 -10.44
C SER A 268 -30.33 -3.63 -10.22
N THR A 269 -29.65 -2.86 -11.06
CA THR A 269 -28.22 -2.55 -10.90
C THR A 269 -27.97 -1.67 -9.67
N THR A 270 -28.81 -0.67 -9.41
CA THR A 270 -28.74 0.17 -8.21
C THR A 270 -28.97 -0.64 -6.94
N TYR A 271 -29.92 -1.58 -6.97
CA TYR A 271 -30.18 -2.50 -5.87
C TYR A 271 -28.99 -3.43 -5.57
N ILE A 272 -28.37 -4.00 -6.61
CA ILE A 272 -27.16 -4.84 -6.48
C ILE A 272 -26.01 -4.03 -5.90
N LYS A 273 -25.77 -2.80 -6.40
CA LYS A 273 -24.76 -1.87 -5.84
C LYS A 273 -24.98 -1.67 -4.34
N LYS A 274 -26.20 -1.34 -3.91
CA LYS A 274 -26.53 -1.10 -2.50
C LYS A 274 -26.30 -2.35 -1.64
N LYS A 275 -26.71 -3.53 -2.11
CA LYS A 275 -26.47 -4.81 -1.42
C LYS A 275 -24.98 -5.12 -1.29
N LEU A 276 -24.20 -4.91 -2.35
CA LEU A 276 -22.77 -5.15 -2.36
C LEU A 276 -22.05 -4.21 -1.38
N LYS A 277 -22.35 -2.91 -1.42
CA LYS A 277 -21.80 -1.92 -0.47
C LYS A 277 -22.12 -2.27 0.99
N LEU A 278 -23.33 -2.77 1.26
CA LEU A 278 -23.72 -3.18 2.61
C LEU A 278 -22.89 -4.39 3.09
N LYS A 279 -22.67 -5.39 2.22
CA LYS A 279 -21.84 -6.55 2.55
C LYS A 279 -20.37 -6.21 2.69
N PHE A 280 -19.85 -5.35 1.81
CA PHE A 280 -18.51 -4.77 1.91
C PHE A 280 -18.31 -4.10 3.27
N THR A 281 -19.24 -3.20 3.65
CA THR A 281 -19.19 -2.48 4.92
C THR A 281 -19.17 -3.46 6.10
N LYS A 282 -20.03 -4.50 6.10
CA LYS A 282 -20.03 -5.50 7.17
C LYS A 282 -18.72 -6.28 7.26
N ALA A 283 -18.19 -6.74 6.12
CA ALA A 283 -16.94 -7.49 6.07
C ALA A 283 -15.76 -6.67 6.63
N TRP A 284 -15.62 -5.43 6.18
CA TRP A 284 -14.58 -4.52 6.68
C TRP A 284 -14.75 -4.18 8.16
N LEU A 285 -15.98 -3.92 8.63
CA LEU A 285 -16.21 -3.66 10.05
C LEU A 285 -15.89 -4.87 10.92
N SER A 286 -16.24 -6.09 10.48
CA SER A 286 -15.91 -7.31 11.21
C SER A 286 -14.39 -7.57 11.23
N PHE A 287 -13.69 -7.22 10.15
CA PHE A 287 -12.22 -7.28 10.09
C PHE A 287 -11.56 -6.23 11.00
N LEU A 288 -12.00 -4.96 10.96
CA LEU A 288 -11.44 -3.87 11.78
C LEU A 288 -11.67 -4.05 13.29
N LYS A 289 -12.59 -4.93 13.69
CA LYS A 289 -12.79 -5.31 15.10
C LYS A 289 -11.73 -6.29 15.62
N LEU A 290 -11.00 -6.96 14.74
CA LEU A 290 -9.93 -7.88 15.13
C LEU A 290 -8.72 -7.11 15.69
N PRO A 291 -7.90 -7.73 16.54
CA PRO A 291 -6.66 -7.12 17.03
C PRO A 291 -5.62 -7.07 15.89
N LEU A 292 -5.63 -5.98 15.11
CA LEU A 292 -4.79 -5.84 13.92
C LEU A 292 -3.30 -5.71 14.27
N PRO A 293 -2.42 -6.53 13.64
CA PRO A 293 -0.99 -6.30 13.64
C PRO A 293 -0.60 -4.92 13.10
N LEU A 294 0.51 -4.37 13.57
CA LEU A 294 0.88 -2.96 13.35
C LEU A 294 1.23 -2.63 11.88
N ASP A 295 1.77 -3.60 11.14
CA ASP A 295 1.97 -3.55 9.69
C ASP A 295 0.64 -3.47 8.94
N VAL A 296 -0.27 -4.44 9.16
CA VAL A 296 -1.60 -4.46 8.55
C VAL A 296 -2.37 -3.18 8.90
N TYR A 297 -2.31 -2.74 10.14
CA TYR A 297 -2.95 -1.51 10.61
C TYR A 297 -2.50 -0.28 9.81
N LYS A 298 -1.18 -0.15 9.56
CA LYS A 298 -0.63 0.93 8.74
C LYS A 298 -1.12 0.82 7.29
N GLU A 299 -1.05 -0.36 6.69
CA GLU A 299 -1.47 -0.54 5.29
C GLU A 299 -2.96 -0.26 5.07
N VAL A 300 -3.80 -0.67 6.02
CA VAL A 300 -5.23 -0.34 6.05
C VAL A 300 -5.42 1.18 6.07
N LEU A 301 -4.75 1.90 6.99
CA LEU A 301 -4.84 3.36 7.04
C LEU A 301 -4.30 4.04 5.76
N ALA A 302 -3.29 3.44 5.11
CA ALA A 302 -2.72 3.96 3.87
C ALA A 302 -3.68 3.89 2.68
N SER A 303 -4.59 2.91 2.69
CA SER A 303 -5.48 2.61 1.57
C SER A 303 -6.94 3.00 1.83
N ILE A 304 -7.29 3.32 3.08
CA ILE A 304 -8.69 3.53 3.51
C ILE A 304 -9.38 4.65 2.72
N HIS A 305 -8.68 5.73 2.43
CA HIS A 305 -9.23 6.93 1.77
C HIS A 305 -9.54 6.69 0.29
N GLN A 306 -8.77 5.85 -0.38
CA GLN A 306 -8.94 5.54 -1.81
C GLN A 306 -9.84 4.33 -2.05
N ASN A 307 -9.69 3.27 -1.26
CA ASN A 307 -10.28 1.97 -1.58
C ASN A 307 -11.52 1.66 -0.75
N VAL A 308 -11.51 2.06 0.53
CA VAL A 308 -12.50 1.62 1.52
C VAL A 308 -13.65 2.62 1.65
N ILE A 309 -13.36 3.90 1.91
CA ILE A 309 -14.37 4.95 2.14
C ILE A 309 -15.37 5.07 0.97
N PRO A 310 -14.94 5.13 -0.32
CA PRO A 310 -15.88 5.26 -1.45
C PRO A 310 -16.81 4.04 -1.62
N SER A 311 -16.33 2.87 -1.21
CA SER A 311 -17.02 1.59 -1.36
C SER A 311 -18.00 1.30 -0.22
N MET A 312 -17.89 2.00 0.91
CA MET A 312 -18.80 1.82 2.04
C MET A 312 -20.18 2.42 1.79
N SER A 313 -21.21 1.84 2.42
CA SER A 313 -22.57 2.38 2.41
C SER A 313 -22.76 3.51 3.41
N ASN A 314 -22.07 3.44 4.56
CA ASN A 314 -22.07 4.47 5.59
C ASN A 314 -20.64 4.67 6.12
N PRO A 315 -19.85 5.57 5.51
CA PRO A 315 -18.46 5.81 5.93
C PRO A 315 -18.32 6.43 7.32
N ALA A 316 -19.37 7.07 7.86
CA ALA A 316 -19.31 7.73 9.18
C ALA A 316 -19.02 6.76 10.34
N ILE A 317 -19.27 5.45 10.16
CA ILE A 317 -18.97 4.41 11.16
C ILE A 317 -17.46 4.33 11.44
N LEU A 318 -16.60 4.72 10.47
CA LEU A 318 -15.15 4.73 10.64
C LEU A 318 -14.65 5.92 11.48
N CYS A 319 -15.51 6.85 11.88
CA CYS A 319 -15.14 8.03 12.66
C CYS A 319 -14.36 7.65 13.91
N ASP A 320 -14.91 6.80 14.77
CA ASP A 320 -14.26 6.44 16.04
C ASP A 320 -12.90 5.76 15.82
N PHE A 321 -12.80 4.92 14.79
CA PHE A 321 -11.56 4.26 14.41
C PHE A 321 -10.49 5.26 13.94
N LEU A 322 -10.86 6.18 13.05
CA LEU A 322 -9.96 7.18 12.50
C LEU A 322 -9.58 8.26 13.52
N THR A 323 -10.50 8.71 14.35
CA THR A 323 -10.25 9.65 15.46
C THR A 323 -9.27 9.04 16.46
N ARG A 324 -9.50 7.78 16.91
CA ARG A 324 -8.55 7.08 17.79
C ARG A 324 -7.19 6.88 17.13
N SER A 325 -7.17 6.48 15.85
CA SER A 325 -5.92 6.34 15.08
C SER A 325 -5.15 7.66 15.01
N TYR A 326 -5.87 8.77 14.84
CA TYR A 326 -5.29 10.10 14.76
C TYR A 326 -4.75 10.56 16.12
N ASP A 327 -5.38 10.18 17.22
CA ASP A 327 -4.92 10.54 18.58
C ASP A 327 -3.67 9.76 19.04
N ILE A 328 -3.34 8.62 18.44
CA ILE A 328 -2.13 7.82 18.77
C ILE A 328 -0.84 8.63 18.56
N GLY A 329 -0.77 9.45 17.51
CA GLY A 329 0.41 10.24 17.15
C GLY A 329 1.34 9.58 16.14
N GLY A 330 2.31 10.37 15.65
CA GLY A 330 3.36 9.91 14.75
C GLY A 330 2.87 9.56 13.34
N VAL A 331 3.49 8.54 12.73
CA VAL A 331 3.20 8.14 11.34
C VAL A 331 1.77 7.62 11.17
N ILE A 332 1.19 7.01 12.20
CA ILE A 332 -0.18 6.49 12.18
C ILE A 332 -1.18 7.63 11.99
N SER A 333 -1.02 8.73 12.74
CA SER A 333 -1.88 9.91 12.60
C SER A 333 -1.78 10.55 11.22
N VAL A 334 -0.59 10.57 10.64
CA VAL A 334 -0.36 11.08 9.28
C VAL A 334 -1.18 10.29 8.25
N MET A 335 -1.26 8.97 8.41
CA MET A 335 -2.02 8.09 7.51
C MET A 335 -3.52 8.20 7.76
N ALA A 336 -3.94 8.26 9.03
CA ALA A 336 -5.34 8.44 9.40
C ALA A 336 -5.92 9.78 8.95
N LEU A 337 -5.11 10.84 8.87
CA LEU A 337 -5.54 12.20 8.52
C LEU A 337 -6.24 12.25 7.15
N SER A 338 -5.78 11.48 6.16
CA SER A 338 -6.42 11.45 4.84
C SER A 338 -7.84 10.89 4.88
N GLY A 339 -8.06 9.81 5.63
CA GLY A 339 -9.40 9.26 5.84
C GLY A 339 -10.29 10.21 6.67
N LEU A 340 -9.74 10.79 7.74
CA LEU A 340 -10.44 11.72 8.61
C LEU A 340 -10.88 12.98 7.86
N PHE A 341 -10.01 13.55 7.02
CA PHE A 341 -10.32 14.73 6.22
C PHE A 341 -11.48 14.48 5.24
N ILE A 342 -11.56 13.30 4.63
CA ILE A 342 -12.69 12.94 3.77
C ILE A 342 -13.98 12.86 4.60
N LEU A 343 -13.95 12.26 5.80
CA LEU A 343 -15.11 12.24 6.68
C LEU A 343 -15.54 13.64 7.12
N MET A 344 -14.60 14.53 7.40
CA MET A 344 -14.89 15.92 7.78
C MET A 344 -15.54 16.69 6.61
N THR A 345 -14.98 16.56 5.41
CA THR A 345 -15.42 17.36 4.25
C THR A 345 -16.68 16.82 3.57
N GLN A 346 -16.84 15.50 3.47
CA GLN A 346 -17.93 14.87 2.72
C GLN A 346 -19.05 14.32 3.61
N HIS A 347 -18.74 13.95 4.85
CA HIS A 347 -19.69 13.32 5.78
C HIS A 347 -20.03 14.20 6.99
N GLY A 348 -19.59 15.47 7.01
CA GLY A 348 -19.95 16.45 8.03
C GLY A 348 -19.42 16.12 9.42
N LEU A 349 -18.30 15.38 9.51
CA LEU A 349 -17.68 15.09 10.80
C LEU A 349 -16.97 16.33 11.36
N GLU A 350 -17.25 16.68 12.60
CA GLU A 350 -16.51 17.72 13.32
C GLU A 350 -15.48 17.07 14.25
N TYR A 351 -14.19 17.32 13.98
CA TYR A 351 -13.11 16.94 14.88
C TYR A 351 -12.68 18.15 15.73
N PRO A 352 -12.76 18.07 17.07
CA PRO A 352 -12.43 19.19 17.95
C PRO A 352 -10.94 19.53 17.85
N LYS A 353 -10.60 20.83 17.82
CA LYS A 353 -9.20 21.31 17.84
C LYS A 353 -8.34 20.71 16.71
N PHE A 354 -8.94 20.48 15.54
CA PHE A 354 -8.26 19.91 14.37
C PHE A 354 -6.90 20.55 14.06
N TYR A 355 -6.85 21.90 14.03
CA TYR A 355 -5.62 22.63 13.70
C TYR A 355 -4.54 22.56 14.79
N GLU A 356 -4.90 22.43 16.07
CA GLU A 356 -3.91 22.22 17.15
C GLU A 356 -3.19 20.89 16.95
N LYS A 357 -3.95 19.84 16.65
CA LYS A 357 -3.38 18.51 16.37
C LYS A 357 -2.58 18.49 15.07
N LEU A 358 -3.08 19.13 14.01
CA LEU A 358 -2.37 19.24 12.74
C LEU A 358 -1.03 19.98 12.91
N TYR A 359 -1.02 21.03 13.75
CA TYR A 359 0.19 21.75 14.12
C TYR A 359 1.18 20.85 14.87
N ALA A 360 0.71 20.10 15.88
CA ALA A 360 1.54 19.17 16.64
C ALA A 360 2.16 18.05 15.78
N LEU A 361 1.49 17.63 14.70
CA LEU A 361 2.01 16.61 13.77
C LEU A 361 3.21 17.08 12.93
N LEU A 362 3.39 18.38 12.76
CA LEU A 362 4.54 18.94 12.04
C LEU A 362 5.81 18.72 12.85
N THR A 363 6.46 17.59 12.58
CA THR A 363 7.72 17.14 13.18
C THR A 363 8.69 16.73 12.07
N PRO A 364 10.02 16.74 12.34
CA PRO A 364 11.02 16.35 11.33
C PRO A 364 10.79 14.93 10.78
N ALA A 365 10.28 14.03 11.61
CA ALA A 365 10.01 12.63 11.24
C ALA A 365 8.98 12.49 10.09
N VAL A 366 8.00 13.40 9.99
CA VAL A 366 6.98 13.34 8.93
C VAL A 366 7.60 13.56 7.56
N PHE A 367 8.62 14.41 7.45
CA PHE A 367 9.35 14.63 6.21
C PHE A 367 10.20 13.42 5.81
N MET A 368 10.41 12.43 6.68
CA MET A 368 11.12 11.19 6.36
C MET A 368 10.17 10.00 6.12
N ALA A 369 8.86 10.18 6.35
CA ALA A 369 7.87 9.12 6.21
C ALA A 369 7.59 8.75 4.74
N LYS A 370 7.24 7.48 4.50
CA LYS A 370 6.90 6.95 3.16
C LYS A 370 5.72 7.68 2.51
N HIS A 371 4.71 8.05 3.30
CA HIS A 371 3.48 8.69 2.83
C HIS A 371 3.48 10.22 2.98
N ARG A 372 4.66 10.85 3.07
CA ARG A 372 4.80 12.31 3.27
C ARG A 372 4.16 13.17 2.17
N SER A 373 4.14 12.68 0.93
CA SER A 373 3.59 13.40 -0.22
C SER A 373 2.09 13.67 -0.03
N VAL A 374 1.34 12.64 0.35
CA VAL A 374 -0.11 12.71 0.60
C VAL A 374 -0.41 13.67 1.76
N PHE A 375 0.37 13.58 2.83
CA PHE A 375 0.24 14.48 3.98
C PHE A 375 0.48 15.95 3.62
N LEU A 376 1.56 16.26 2.89
CA LEU A 376 1.90 17.65 2.57
C LEU A 376 0.90 18.28 1.57
N GLN A 377 0.34 17.47 0.65
CA GLN A 377 -0.76 17.91 -0.21
C GLN A 377 -2.04 18.17 0.60
N LEU A 378 -2.31 17.31 1.57
CA LEU A 378 -3.47 17.47 2.47
C LEU A 378 -3.31 18.70 3.36
N LEU A 379 -2.10 18.95 3.87
CA LEU A 379 -1.76 20.13 4.65
C LEU A 379 -2.05 21.42 3.86
N ASP A 380 -1.62 21.49 2.59
CA ASP A 380 -1.96 22.64 1.73
C ASP A 380 -3.46 22.82 1.57
N THR A 381 -4.19 21.71 1.37
CA THR A 381 -5.64 21.73 1.22
C THR A 381 -6.31 22.26 2.49
N CYS A 382 -5.87 21.83 3.67
CA CYS A 382 -6.37 22.33 4.96
C CYS A 382 -6.06 23.82 5.19
N LEU A 383 -4.90 24.29 4.73
CA LEU A 383 -4.45 25.69 4.85
C LEU A 383 -4.98 26.59 3.74
N LYS A 384 -5.65 26.04 2.73
CA LYS A 384 -6.35 26.81 1.67
C LYS A 384 -7.74 27.30 2.09
N SER A 385 -8.22 26.89 3.27
CA SER A 385 -9.53 27.28 3.79
C SER A 385 -9.65 28.81 3.94
N SER A 386 -10.73 29.40 3.43
CA SER A 386 -10.99 30.86 3.50
C SER A 386 -11.25 31.37 4.92
N TYR A 387 -11.62 30.47 5.84
CA TYR A 387 -11.94 30.81 7.24
C TYR A 387 -10.73 30.66 8.17
N LEU A 388 -9.52 30.48 7.62
CA LEU A 388 -8.30 30.35 8.40
C LEU A 388 -7.91 31.71 9.02
N PRO A 389 -7.85 31.83 10.37
CA PRO A 389 -7.41 33.07 11.01
C PRO A 389 -5.93 33.37 10.72
N ALA A 390 -5.57 34.66 10.66
CA ALA A 390 -4.21 35.10 10.37
C ALA A 390 -3.16 34.59 11.37
N TYR A 391 -3.50 34.55 12.67
CA TYR A 391 -2.59 34.04 13.71
C TYR A 391 -2.19 32.58 13.47
N LEU A 392 -3.13 31.78 12.95
CA LEU A 392 -2.94 30.37 12.70
C LEU A 392 -2.03 30.18 11.48
N ALA A 393 -2.30 30.90 10.40
CA ALA A 393 -1.43 30.93 9.22
C ALA A 393 0.02 31.34 9.58
N ALA A 394 0.18 32.35 10.45
CA ALA A 394 1.49 32.78 10.93
C ALA A 394 2.20 31.69 11.75
N ALA A 395 1.48 31.04 12.67
CA ALA A 395 2.02 29.93 13.47
C ALA A 395 2.50 28.76 12.58
N PHE A 396 1.69 28.36 11.59
CA PHE A 396 2.07 27.32 10.63
C PHE A 396 3.28 27.73 9.78
N ALA A 397 3.31 28.96 9.25
CA ALA A 397 4.45 29.44 8.48
C ALA A 397 5.75 29.44 9.30
N LYS A 398 5.70 29.94 10.55
CA LYS A 398 6.85 29.97 11.45
C LYS A 398 7.31 28.57 11.85
N ARG A 399 6.40 27.65 12.21
CA ARG A 399 6.79 26.25 12.53
C ARG A 399 7.40 25.53 11.34
N LEU A 400 6.81 25.70 10.14
CA LEU A 400 7.38 25.15 8.91
C LEU A 400 8.77 25.72 8.64
N SER A 401 8.99 27.02 8.83
CA SER A 401 10.31 27.64 8.64
C SER A 401 11.39 27.08 9.58
N ARG A 402 11.05 26.84 10.86
CA ARG A 402 11.94 26.15 11.82
C ARG A 402 12.24 24.72 11.38
N LEU A 403 11.23 23.99 10.93
CA LEU A 403 11.42 22.63 10.42
C LEU A 403 12.31 22.60 9.17
N ALA A 404 12.24 23.63 8.31
CA ALA A 404 13.04 23.75 7.10
C ALA A 404 14.56 23.63 7.34
N LEU A 405 15.04 24.01 8.53
CA LEU A 405 16.44 23.89 8.93
C LEU A 405 16.87 22.46 9.25
N SER A 406 15.93 21.60 9.64
CA SER A 406 16.19 20.23 10.12
C SER A 406 15.90 19.15 9.08
N VAL A 407 15.14 19.49 8.03
CA VAL A 407 14.66 18.52 7.03
C VAL A 407 15.63 18.37 5.85
N PRO A 408 15.54 17.27 5.10
CA PRO A 408 16.21 17.12 3.81
C PRO A 408 15.97 18.28 2.84
N PRO A 409 16.85 18.52 1.85
CA PRO A 409 16.67 19.55 0.82
C PRO A 409 15.36 19.37 0.04
N ALA A 410 14.94 18.12 -0.21
CA ALA A 410 13.65 17.84 -0.84
C ALA A 410 12.46 18.29 0.02
N GLY A 411 12.56 18.15 1.34
CA GLY A 411 11.56 18.65 2.29
C GLY A 411 11.57 20.18 2.38
N ALA A 412 12.76 20.79 2.41
CA ALA A 412 12.92 22.24 2.44
C ALA A 412 12.27 22.92 1.22
N LEU A 413 12.42 22.35 0.01
CA LEU A 413 11.73 22.85 -1.19
C LEU A 413 10.20 22.87 -1.01
N ILE A 414 9.59 21.80 -0.49
CA ILE A 414 8.14 21.75 -0.28
C ILE A 414 7.70 22.78 0.77
N ILE A 415 8.49 22.94 1.84
CA ILE A 415 8.22 23.92 2.89
C ILE A 415 8.27 25.35 2.33
N ILE A 416 9.28 25.69 1.53
CA ILE A 416 9.39 27.01 0.92
C ILE A 416 8.17 27.29 0.02
N ALA A 417 7.74 26.30 -0.77
CA ALA A 417 6.53 26.43 -1.60
C ALA A 417 5.25 26.62 -0.76
N LEU A 418 5.11 25.91 0.37
CA LEU A 418 3.99 26.07 1.30
C LEU A 418 3.99 27.47 1.93
N ILE A 419 5.14 27.96 2.39
CA ILE A 419 5.27 29.30 2.98
C ILE A 419 4.96 30.38 1.94
N HIS A 420 5.47 30.24 0.72
CA HIS A 420 5.15 31.12 -0.40
C HIS A 420 3.63 31.22 -0.62
N ASN A 421 2.95 30.07 -0.70
CA ASN A 421 1.51 30.02 -0.88
C ASN A 421 0.76 30.66 0.31
N LEU A 422 1.21 30.44 1.55
CA LEU A 422 0.61 31.06 2.74
C LEU A 422 0.73 32.58 2.74
N LEU A 423 1.92 33.12 2.48
CA LEU A 423 2.18 34.57 2.42
C LEU A 423 1.34 35.25 1.33
N ARG A 424 1.14 34.56 0.22
CA ARG A 424 0.32 35.04 -0.90
C ARG A 424 -1.18 35.01 -0.59
N ARG A 425 -1.66 33.96 0.07
CA ARG A 425 -3.09 33.81 0.45
C ARG A 425 -3.49 34.76 1.59
N HIS A 426 -2.58 35.03 2.52
CA HIS A 426 -2.85 35.85 3.70
C HIS A 426 -1.91 37.06 3.75
N PRO A 427 -2.28 38.21 3.15
CA PRO A 427 -1.42 39.39 3.17
C PRO A 427 -1.10 39.91 4.58
N SER A 428 -1.95 39.62 5.55
CA SER A 428 -1.80 39.99 6.95
C SER A 428 -0.62 39.32 7.66
N ILE A 429 -0.03 38.26 7.11
CA ILE A 429 1.16 37.60 7.70
C ILE A 429 2.48 38.06 7.07
N ASN A 430 2.45 39.02 6.13
CA ASN A 430 3.68 39.52 5.51
C ASN A 430 4.60 40.29 6.46
N PHE A 431 4.09 40.71 7.62
CA PHE A 431 4.91 41.29 8.68
C PHE A 431 6.03 40.34 9.15
N LEU A 432 5.85 39.02 8.94
CA LEU A 432 6.85 37.99 9.22
C LEU A 432 8.11 38.12 8.36
N VAL A 433 7.98 38.69 7.14
CA VAL A 433 9.06 38.89 6.19
C VAL A 433 9.62 40.31 6.29
N HIS A 434 8.73 41.30 6.35
CA HIS A 434 9.11 42.70 6.45
C HIS A 434 8.31 43.39 7.53
N TRP A 435 9.02 43.88 8.55
CA TRP A 435 8.45 44.69 9.62
C TRP A 435 8.91 46.14 9.45
N GLU A 436 7.96 47.04 9.19
CA GLU A 436 8.21 48.48 9.21
C GLU A 436 8.17 48.95 10.68
N VAL A 437 9.29 49.42 11.22
CA VAL A 437 9.31 50.11 12.50
C VAL A 437 8.95 51.56 12.23
N ASP A 438 7.76 52.00 12.66
CA ASP A 438 7.43 53.43 12.66
C ASP A 438 8.37 54.16 13.62
N GLU A 439 9.41 54.80 13.09
CA GLU A 439 10.33 55.65 13.86
C GLU A 439 9.63 56.89 14.45
N ASN A 440 8.43 57.22 13.97
CA ASN A 440 7.66 58.40 14.41
C ASN A 440 6.97 58.24 15.78
N ASP A 441 6.91 57.03 16.33
CA ASP A 441 6.38 56.76 17.68
C ASP A 441 7.41 57.01 18.81
N ALA A 442 8.59 57.53 18.47
CA ALA A 442 9.55 58.04 19.47
C ALA A 442 9.05 59.28 20.22
N ASN A 443 7.96 59.91 19.75
CA ASN A 443 7.32 61.06 20.39
C ASN A 443 5.99 60.74 21.10
N ALA A 444 5.62 59.45 21.26
CA ALA A 444 4.50 59.07 22.09
C ALA A 444 4.90 59.11 23.58
N THR A 445 4.30 60.06 24.29
CA THR A 445 4.47 60.37 25.71
C THR A 445 4.42 59.15 26.65
N VAL A 446 5.57 58.87 27.28
CA VAL A 446 5.81 58.52 28.72
C VAL A 446 5.09 57.32 29.39
N GLU A 447 4.08 56.64 28.85
CA GLU A 447 3.39 55.54 29.60
C GLU A 447 3.50 54.11 29.05
N ALA A 448 4.48 53.80 28.20
CA ALA A 448 4.77 52.42 27.80
C ALA A 448 6.26 52.06 27.82
N SER A 449 6.93 52.33 28.95
CA SER A 449 8.27 51.80 29.23
C SER A 449 8.22 50.30 29.53
N ARG A 450 8.01 49.48 28.49
CA ARG A 450 8.68 48.19 28.38
C ARG A 450 9.62 48.31 27.19
N PRO A 451 10.95 48.20 27.37
CA PRO A 451 11.83 48.12 26.21
C PRO A 451 11.36 46.93 25.38
N LYS A 452 10.82 47.20 24.18
CA LYS A 452 10.62 46.15 23.17
C LYS A 452 12.01 45.51 23.04
N GLN A 453 12.18 44.25 23.45
CA GLN A 453 13.43 43.52 23.27
C GLN A 453 13.58 43.29 21.77
N ILE A 454 14.11 44.30 21.06
CA ILE A 454 14.39 44.24 19.64
C ILE A 454 15.35 43.05 19.45
N GLY A 455 14.89 42.04 18.70
CA GLY A 455 15.68 40.85 18.35
C GLY A 455 15.42 39.58 19.18
N ALA A 456 14.59 39.61 20.23
CA ALA A 456 14.17 38.38 20.91
C ALA A 456 12.97 37.76 20.17
N ASP A 457 13.14 36.58 19.55
CA ASP A 457 12.04 35.84 18.90
C ASP A 457 11.00 35.42 19.95
N PRO A 458 9.75 35.93 19.91
CA PRO A 458 8.70 35.54 20.85
C PRO A 458 8.15 34.14 20.60
N PHE A 459 8.55 33.47 19.51
CA PHE A 459 8.03 32.17 19.11
C PHE A 459 8.52 31.02 20.01
N ASN A 460 7.58 30.27 20.59
CA ASN A 460 7.87 29.04 21.32
C ASN A 460 7.66 27.82 20.42
N ASN A 461 8.73 27.07 20.14
CA ASN A 461 8.70 25.90 19.26
C ASN A 461 8.07 24.65 19.91
N ASP A 462 8.12 24.56 21.24
CA ASP A 462 7.60 23.39 21.98
C ASP A 462 6.10 23.50 22.28
N GLU A 463 5.49 24.65 22.01
CA GLU A 463 4.07 24.88 22.23
C GLU A 463 3.24 24.06 21.22
N ALA A 464 2.22 23.35 21.72
CA ALA A 464 1.33 22.54 20.88
C ALA A 464 0.13 23.36 20.36
N ASP A 465 -0.26 24.42 21.09
CA ASP A 465 -1.35 25.29 20.70
C ASP A 465 -0.83 26.43 19.78
N PRO A 466 -1.23 26.47 18.49
CA PRO A 466 -0.78 27.51 17.58
C PRO A 466 -1.19 28.92 18.02
N ALA A 467 -2.29 29.08 18.78
CA ALA A 467 -2.72 30.37 19.29
C ALA A 467 -1.76 30.92 20.38
N LYS A 468 -1.08 30.04 21.11
CA LYS A 468 -0.13 30.40 22.18
C LYS A 468 1.32 30.38 21.74
N SER A 469 1.60 29.96 20.50
CA SER A 469 2.94 29.86 19.93
C SER A 469 3.72 31.19 19.90
N GLY A 470 3.03 32.34 20.01
CA GLY A 470 3.67 33.66 19.97
C GLY A 470 4.09 34.13 18.58
N ALA A 471 3.68 33.42 17.51
CA ALA A 471 4.04 33.77 16.14
C ALA A 471 3.52 35.16 15.70
N MET A 472 2.31 35.51 16.16
CA MET A 472 1.68 36.81 15.95
C MET A 472 1.25 37.35 17.32
N ARG A 473 1.86 38.45 17.78
CA ARG A 473 1.52 39.11 19.05
C ARG A 473 1.35 40.60 18.81
N ASP A 474 0.41 41.22 19.52
CA ASP A 474 -0.01 42.63 19.34
C ASP A 474 1.11 43.68 19.49
N SER A 475 2.29 43.32 20.01
CA SER A 475 3.41 44.24 20.25
C SER A 475 4.73 43.87 19.56
N CYS A 476 4.88 42.63 19.08
CA CYS A 476 6.04 42.14 18.33
C CYS A 476 5.70 40.76 17.74
N GLY A 477 5.68 40.63 16.41
CA GLY A 477 5.56 39.34 15.75
C GLY A 477 6.92 38.64 15.64
N SER A 478 6.91 37.31 15.54
CA SER A 478 8.12 36.57 15.12
C SER A 478 8.49 36.93 13.68
N SER A 479 9.73 36.70 13.24
CA SER A 479 10.17 36.90 11.85
C SER A 479 10.71 35.61 11.25
N LEU A 480 10.79 35.51 9.92
CA LEU A 480 11.21 34.30 9.19
C LEU A 480 12.71 34.28 8.88
N TRP A 481 13.57 34.49 9.89
CA TRP A 481 15.03 34.41 9.72
C TRP A 481 15.50 33.07 9.16
N GLU A 482 14.79 31.99 9.46
CA GLU A 482 15.12 30.65 9.00
C GLU A 482 15.11 30.55 7.47
N ILE A 483 14.14 31.20 6.83
CA ILE A 483 14.06 31.22 5.36
C ILE A 483 15.20 32.05 4.77
N ASP A 484 15.57 33.16 5.40
CA ASP A 484 16.73 33.95 4.97
C ASP A 484 18.03 33.14 5.11
N THR A 485 18.20 32.36 6.18
CA THR A 485 19.39 31.48 6.30
C THR A 485 19.47 30.43 5.20
N LEU A 486 18.32 29.93 4.69
CA LEU A 486 18.28 28.98 3.57
C LEU A 486 18.73 29.59 2.23
N ARG A 487 18.91 30.91 2.13
CA ARG A 487 19.56 31.56 0.98
C ARG A 487 20.97 31.04 0.74
N HIS A 488 21.68 30.68 1.82
CA HIS A 488 23.05 30.15 1.77
C HIS A 488 23.10 28.63 1.90
N HIS A 489 21.99 27.94 1.57
CA HIS A 489 21.91 26.49 1.65
C HIS A 489 22.84 25.80 0.64
N TYR A 490 23.45 24.67 1.05
CA TYR A 490 24.43 23.95 0.23
C TYR A 490 23.87 23.44 -1.11
N SER A 491 22.57 23.12 -1.16
CA SER A 491 21.89 22.73 -2.39
C SER A 491 21.49 23.99 -3.18
N PRO A 492 22.02 24.19 -4.41
CA PRO A 492 21.70 25.36 -5.23
C PRO A 492 20.21 25.47 -5.58
N ALA A 493 19.48 24.36 -5.63
CA ALA A 493 18.04 24.38 -5.91
C ALA A 493 17.26 25.10 -4.80
N VAL A 494 17.63 24.86 -3.54
CA VAL A 494 16.99 25.50 -2.36
C VAL A 494 17.35 26.98 -2.32
N SER A 495 18.64 27.31 -2.46
CA SER A 495 19.13 28.70 -2.45
C SER A 495 18.46 29.57 -3.53
N ARG A 496 18.40 29.07 -4.78
CA ARG A 496 17.73 29.79 -5.87
C ARG A 496 16.23 29.95 -5.62
N PHE A 497 15.59 28.98 -4.99
CA PHE A 497 14.15 29.04 -4.73
C PHE A 497 13.79 30.06 -3.64
N VAL A 498 14.64 30.19 -2.62
CA VAL A 498 14.51 31.27 -1.63
C VAL A 498 14.73 32.64 -2.28
N ALA A 499 15.69 32.76 -3.19
CA ALA A 499 15.93 34.02 -3.91
C ALA A 499 14.73 34.42 -4.80
N SER A 500 14.10 33.46 -5.48
CA SER A 500 12.89 33.76 -6.28
C SER A 500 11.70 34.17 -5.42
N LEU A 501 11.62 33.71 -4.16
CA LEU A 501 10.54 34.09 -3.24
C LEU A 501 10.48 35.62 -3.01
N GLU A 502 11.64 36.28 -2.89
CA GLU A 502 11.72 37.73 -2.68
C GLU A 502 11.20 38.50 -3.91
N GLU A 503 11.62 38.08 -5.10
CA GLU A 503 11.14 38.65 -6.37
C GLU A 503 9.64 38.39 -6.56
N ASP A 504 9.16 37.20 -6.19
CA ASP A 504 7.77 36.81 -6.36
C ASP A 504 6.80 37.54 -5.41
N LEU A 505 7.24 37.82 -4.18
CA LEU A 505 6.44 38.51 -3.17
C LEU A 505 6.29 40.01 -3.46
N THR A 506 7.27 40.62 -4.16
CA THR A 506 7.23 42.03 -4.58
C THR A 506 6.38 42.23 -5.85
N VAL A 507 6.34 41.23 -6.76
CA VAL A 507 5.59 41.30 -8.04
C VAL A 507 4.40 40.34 -8.07
N ARG A 508 3.49 40.45 -7.08
CA ARG A 508 2.35 39.52 -6.89
C ARG A 508 1.40 39.38 -8.08
N ALA A 509 1.32 40.40 -8.92
CA ALA A 509 0.42 40.44 -10.08
C ALA A 509 0.88 39.56 -11.26
N LYS A 510 2.16 39.17 -11.31
CA LYS A 510 2.73 38.38 -12.41
C LYS A 510 3.01 36.92 -12.04
N THR A 511 2.99 36.60 -10.75
CA THR A 511 3.28 35.26 -10.23
C THR A 511 2.01 34.47 -9.97
N THR A 512 2.10 33.14 -9.84
CA THR A 512 0.94 32.27 -9.58
C THR A 512 1.18 31.41 -8.35
N GLU A 513 0.12 30.82 -7.78
CA GLU A 513 0.29 29.86 -6.68
C GLU A 513 1.10 28.65 -7.17
N MET A 514 2.01 28.17 -6.33
CA MET A 514 2.86 27.03 -6.66
C MET A 514 2.11 25.74 -6.37
N LYS A 515 2.15 24.81 -7.33
CA LYS A 515 1.52 23.49 -7.15
C LYS A 515 2.41 22.61 -6.28
N ILE A 516 1.93 22.28 -5.09
CA ILE A 516 2.69 21.46 -4.14
C ILE A 516 2.84 20.01 -4.60
N THR A 517 1.96 19.54 -5.48
CA THR A 517 2.07 18.22 -6.14
C THR A 517 3.43 18.03 -6.80
N ASP A 518 3.97 19.09 -7.40
CA ASP A 518 5.19 19.06 -8.20
C ASP A 518 6.43 18.86 -7.33
N PHE A 519 6.38 19.32 -6.07
CA PHE A 519 7.46 19.17 -5.10
C PHE A 519 7.27 17.97 -4.17
N SER A 520 6.02 17.54 -3.94
CA SER A 520 5.64 16.54 -2.93
C SER A 520 6.29 15.16 -3.11
N SER A 521 6.61 14.77 -4.35
CA SER A 521 7.24 13.49 -4.70
C SER A 521 8.77 13.55 -4.74
N GLY A 522 9.35 14.73 -4.50
CA GLY A 522 10.80 14.94 -4.52
C GLY A 522 11.50 14.07 -3.47
N SER A 523 12.66 13.51 -3.82
CA SER A 523 13.53 12.74 -2.93
C SER A 523 14.99 13.11 -3.19
N TYR A 524 15.92 12.62 -2.37
CA TYR A 524 17.35 12.80 -2.66
C TYR A 524 17.72 12.28 -4.06
N ALA A 525 17.10 11.19 -4.50
CA ALA A 525 17.30 10.65 -5.84
C ALA A 525 16.82 11.61 -6.94
N THR A 526 15.74 12.36 -6.73
CA THR A 526 15.30 13.35 -7.73
C THR A 526 16.26 14.53 -7.80
N VAL A 527 16.63 15.10 -6.64
CA VAL A 527 17.59 16.22 -6.56
C VAL A 527 18.92 15.84 -7.21
N PHE A 528 19.42 14.63 -6.93
CA PHE A 528 20.65 14.13 -7.54
C PHE A 528 20.53 13.95 -9.05
N ARG A 529 19.45 13.31 -9.53
CA ARG A 529 19.24 13.12 -10.97
C ARG A 529 19.12 14.45 -11.71
N ASP A 530 18.48 15.44 -11.12
CA ASP A 530 18.32 16.76 -11.73
C ASP A 530 19.66 17.49 -11.84
N GLU A 531 20.55 17.36 -10.84
CA GLU A 531 21.90 17.92 -10.94
C GLU A 531 22.76 17.16 -11.97
N VAL A 532 22.67 15.83 -12.05
CA VAL A 532 23.40 15.04 -13.07
C VAL A 532 22.95 15.36 -14.49
N ARG A 533 21.66 15.63 -14.68
CA ARG A 533 21.09 16.01 -15.99
C ARG A 533 21.44 17.45 -16.39
N ARG A 534 21.92 18.26 -15.45
CA ARG A 534 22.25 19.66 -15.71
C ARG A 534 23.39 19.74 -16.72
N ARG A 535 23.16 20.49 -17.80
CA ARG A 535 24.19 20.75 -18.81
C ARG A 535 25.26 21.65 -18.21
N ILE A 536 26.45 21.10 -18.00
CA ILE A 536 27.62 21.84 -17.55
C ILE A 536 28.16 22.64 -18.74
N LYS A 537 28.09 23.98 -18.66
CA LYS A 537 28.61 24.88 -19.71
C LYS A 537 30.12 25.14 -19.61
N GLN A 538 30.69 24.98 -18.41
CA GLN A 538 32.12 25.15 -18.13
C GLN A 538 32.59 24.02 -17.23
N VAL A 539 33.75 23.43 -17.54
CA VAL A 539 34.38 22.43 -16.69
C VAL A 539 34.69 23.06 -15.33
N PRO A 540 34.15 22.53 -14.21
CA PRO A 540 34.42 23.07 -12.89
C PRO A 540 35.88 22.76 -12.53
N LEU A 541 36.75 23.77 -12.66
CA LEU A 541 38.13 23.72 -12.19
C LEU A 541 38.19 24.45 -10.84
N ALA A 542 38.80 23.82 -9.84
CA ALA A 542 39.13 24.48 -8.59
C ALA A 542 40.26 25.48 -8.86
N PHE A 543 39.91 26.72 -9.16
CA PHE A 543 40.87 27.80 -9.28
C PHE A 543 41.25 28.29 -7.89
N TYR A 544 42.39 27.82 -7.40
CA TYR A 544 43.01 28.42 -6.23
C TYR A 544 43.71 29.72 -6.64
N ARG A 545 43.48 30.81 -5.89
CA ARG A 545 44.21 32.07 -6.09
C ARG A 545 45.73 31.91 -5.88
N THR A 546 46.09 30.98 -5.00
CA THR A 546 47.45 30.50 -4.75
C THR A 546 47.39 28.98 -4.72
N THR A 547 48.21 28.30 -5.50
CA THR A 547 48.25 26.83 -5.50
C THR A 547 48.63 26.33 -4.11
N PRO A 548 47.75 25.59 -3.41
CA PRO A 548 48.08 25.07 -2.09
C PRO A 548 49.27 24.12 -2.21
N THR A 549 50.30 24.34 -1.40
CA THR A 549 51.52 23.51 -1.35
C THR A 549 51.31 22.19 -0.63
N SER A 550 50.26 22.08 0.18
CA SER A 550 49.85 20.84 0.83
C SER A 550 48.33 20.68 0.77
N LEU A 551 47.87 19.43 0.62
CA LEU A 551 46.45 19.08 0.69
C LEU A 551 45.91 19.17 2.13
N PHE A 552 46.79 18.96 3.13
CA PHE A 552 46.49 18.99 4.56
C PHE A 552 47.58 19.75 5.30
N GLN A 553 47.22 20.61 6.25
CA GLN A 553 48.23 21.22 7.11
C GLN A 553 48.61 20.21 8.21
N GLY A 554 49.89 20.16 8.61
CA GLY A 554 50.34 19.24 9.67
C GLY A 554 49.64 19.46 11.02
N SER A 555 49.06 20.65 11.22
CA SER A 555 48.20 21.01 12.35
C SER A 555 46.84 20.32 12.35
N ASP A 556 46.34 19.88 11.19
CA ASP A 556 45.02 19.25 11.06
C ASP A 556 45.01 17.80 11.57
N PHE A 557 46.20 17.21 11.77
CA PHE A 557 46.38 15.83 12.26
C PHE A 557 47.40 15.78 13.41
N PRO A 558 47.04 16.29 14.61
CA PRO A 558 47.92 16.17 15.78
C PRO A 558 48.22 14.69 16.06
N GLY A 559 49.49 14.31 15.94
CA GLY A 559 49.98 12.93 16.13
C GLY A 559 50.37 12.17 14.86
N TRP A 560 50.12 12.72 13.66
CA TRP A 560 50.58 12.13 12.41
C TRP A 560 51.86 12.81 11.93
N THR A 561 53.00 12.16 12.11
CA THR A 561 54.27 12.60 11.51
C THR A 561 54.37 12.02 10.09
N PHE A 562 54.03 12.83 9.08
CA PHE A 562 54.37 12.48 7.70
C PHE A 562 55.87 12.66 7.51
N GLY A 563 56.63 11.57 7.61
CA GLY A 563 58.08 11.57 7.42
C GLY A 563 58.43 11.94 5.99
N TYR A 564 58.78 13.21 5.75
CA TYR A 564 59.47 13.61 4.55
C TYR A 564 60.88 13.01 4.59
N GLN A 565 61.13 11.94 3.84
CA GLN A 565 62.50 11.61 3.42
C GLN A 565 62.95 12.66 2.39
N SER A 566 63.39 13.81 2.90
CA SER A 566 64.25 14.70 2.12
C SER A 566 65.69 14.22 2.30
N ASN A 567 66.25 13.62 1.26
CA ASN A 567 67.70 13.57 1.12
C ASN A 567 68.14 14.71 0.21
N SER A 568 69.18 15.40 0.68
CA SER A 568 70.04 16.40 0.01
C SER A 568 69.56 17.86 -0.03
N THR A 569 69.93 18.57 1.03
CA THR A 569 70.80 19.78 1.03
C THR A 569 70.53 20.87 -0.02
N VAL A 570 70.03 22.03 0.44
CA VAL A 570 70.71 23.33 0.27
C VAL A 570 70.29 24.23 1.43
N ASP A 571 71.29 24.69 2.20
CA ASP A 571 71.15 25.73 3.22
C ASP A 571 70.69 27.05 2.59
N THR A 572 69.63 27.67 3.10
CA THR A 572 69.59 29.14 3.20
C THR A 572 68.69 29.57 4.34
N ILE A 573 69.30 30.32 5.26
CA ILE A 573 68.74 30.98 6.43
C ILE A 573 67.55 31.86 6.03
N VAL A 574 66.40 31.68 6.70
CA VAL A 574 65.30 32.65 6.70
C VAL A 574 65.11 33.13 8.14
N GLU A 575 65.60 34.35 8.39
CA GLU A 575 65.12 35.15 9.51
C GLU A 575 63.66 35.55 9.27
N VAL A 576 62.91 35.46 10.35
CA VAL A 576 61.52 35.88 10.54
C VAL A 576 61.40 37.38 10.31
N ASN A 577 60.35 37.81 9.59
CA ASN A 577 59.53 38.92 10.05
C ASN A 577 58.15 38.92 9.39
N GLU A 578 57.14 38.84 10.27
CA GLU A 578 55.76 39.23 10.02
C GLU A 578 55.69 40.68 9.54
N THR A 579 54.79 41.02 8.62
CA THR A 579 53.87 42.15 8.80
C THR A 579 52.79 42.18 7.72
N ILE A 580 51.60 42.51 8.22
CA ILE A 580 50.32 42.74 7.56
C ILE A 580 50.42 43.94 6.63
N GLU A 581 49.77 43.90 5.44
CA GLU A 581 49.07 45.07 4.92
C GLU A 581 48.03 44.75 3.83
N ALA A 582 46.94 45.51 3.90
CA ALA A 582 45.73 45.44 3.11
C ALA A 582 45.82 46.28 1.81
N VAL A 583 44.70 46.32 1.07
CA VAL A 583 44.39 47.21 -0.07
C VAL A 583 44.92 46.70 -1.42
N GLY A 584 44.19 46.71 -2.54
CA GLY A 584 42.89 47.22 -2.90
C GLY A 584 42.58 46.82 -4.36
N ALA A 585 41.37 47.12 -4.81
CA ALA A 585 40.87 46.79 -6.14
C ALA A 585 41.63 47.50 -7.27
N SER A 586 41.90 46.80 -8.37
CA SER A 586 41.89 47.38 -9.73
C SER A 586 41.90 46.29 -10.83
N ASP A 587 41.06 46.51 -11.84
CA ASP A 587 40.98 45.81 -13.12
C ASP A 587 42.34 45.65 -13.84
N SER A 588 42.59 44.48 -14.42
CA SER A 588 43.22 44.38 -15.75
C SER A 588 43.02 42.99 -16.39
N THR A 589 42.79 43.03 -17.68
CA THR A 589 42.43 42.02 -18.69
C THR A 589 43.23 40.69 -18.73
N PRO A 590 42.68 39.61 -19.33
CA PRO A 590 43.32 38.30 -19.35
C PRO A 590 44.39 38.22 -20.45
N SER A 591 45.65 38.00 -20.07
CA SER A 591 46.71 37.64 -21.01
C SER A 591 46.57 36.19 -21.45
N LYS A 592 46.32 35.99 -22.75
CA LYS A 592 46.35 34.70 -23.44
C LYS A 592 47.66 33.97 -23.13
N ARG A 593 47.60 32.70 -22.71
CA ARG A 593 48.75 31.79 -22.77
C ARG A 593 48.49 30.66 -23.78
N LEU A 594 49.53 30.44 -24.58
CA LEU A 594 49.60 29.68 -25.82
C LEU A 594 49.39 28.18 -25.63
N ARG A 595 48.75 27.60 -26.65
CA ARG A 595 48.51 26.17 -26.87
C ARG A 595 49.85 25.47 -27.09
N VAL A 596 50.14 24.44 -26.30
CA VAL A 596 51.23 23.49 -26.57
C VAL A 596 50.60 22.30 -27.29
N GLU A 597 51.02 22.09 -28.53
CA GLU A 597 50.65 20.95 -29.37
C GLU A 597 51.27 19.67 -28.80
N ALA A 598 50.45 18.67 -28.53
CA ALA A 598 50.89 17.31 -28.23
C ALA A 598 50.74 16.48 -29.51
N LEU A 599 51.88 15.91 -29.95
CA LEU A 599 52.03 15.06 -31.12
C LEU A 599 51.11 13.83 -31.06
N GLU A 600 50.35 13.64 -32.13
CA GLU A 600 49.53 12.46 -32.40
C GLU A 600 50.43 11.23 -32.62
N GLY A 601 50.21 10.19 -31.82
CA GLY A 601 50.69 8.83 -32.08
C GLY A 601 49.50 7.93 -32.34
N ASP A 602 49.26 7.62 -33.61
CA ASP A 602 48.26 6.65 -34.06
C ASP A 602 48.56 5.25 -33.52
N SER A 603 47.62 4.66 -32.80
CA SER A 603 47.57 3.20 -32.61
C SER A 603 46.15 2.69 -32.84
N VAL A 604 45.94 2.18 -34.05
CA VAL A 604 44.82 1.34 -34.45
C VAL A 604 44.81 0.08 -33.60
N ILE A 605 43.71 -0.20 -32.89
CA ILE A 605 43.42 -1.55 -32.35
C ILE A 605 42.04 -1.98 -32.83
N SER A 606 42.06 -2.98 -33.71
CA SER A 606 40.93 -3.67 -34.29
C SER A 606 40.16 -4.48 -33.25
N LYS A 607 38.84 -4.46 -33.34
CA LYS A 607 37.94 -5.43 -32.71
C LYS A 607 38.15 -6.82 -33.29
N TYR A 608 38.30 -7.80 -32.40
CA TYR A 608 37.66 -9.11 -32.52
C TYR A 608 36.78 -9.31 -31.28
#